data_AF-A0A6A4WPD5-F1
#
_entry.id   AF-A0A6A4WPD5-F1
#
_cell.length_a   1.000
_cell.length_b   1.000
_cell.length_c   1.000
_cell.angle_alpha   90.00
_cell.angle_beta   90.00
_cell.angle_gamma   90.00
#
_symmetry.space_group_name_H-M   'P 1'
#
loop_
_entity.id
_entity.type
_entity.pdbx_description
1 polymer ?
#
loop_
_entity_poly.entity_id
_entity_poly.type
_entity_poly.pdbx_seq_one_letter_code
_entity_poly.pdbx_strand_id
1 'polypeptide(L)'
;MSRLAMKKEDTGYETDYDQIGSRFAEVGEKWRAKRIMVFKNGDPWFQGWEMRFVPSRDTMDNIYSRISARFGSLGVHGSDLSSGIRYIFTTDGTRVKNIDDLVEGSSYVASPTSKFQAR
;
A
#
# COMPACT_ATOMS: atom_id res chain seq x y z
N MET A 1 42.57 -58.79 -0.97
CA MET A 1 43.12 -57.43 -0.75
C MET A 1 41.97 -56.46 -0.54
N SER A 2 41.92 -55.88 0.66
CA SER A 2 40.86 -55.01 1.17
C SER A 2 40.63 -53.76 0.32
N ARG A 3 39.36 -53.38 0.06
CA ARG A 3 39.02 -52.04 -0.45
C ARG A 3 38.36 -51.26 0.68
N LEU A 4 39.13 -50.30 1.18
CA LEU A 4 38.85 -49.35 2.25
C LEU A 4 37.50 -48.63 2.00
N ALA A 5 36.54 -48.79 2.90
CA ALA A 5 35.31 -48.01 2.90
C ALA A 5 35.64 -46.57 3.34
N MET A 6 35.58 -45.62 2.40
CA MET A 6 35.58 -44.19 2.72
C MET A 6 34.24 -43.84 3.34
N LYS A 7 34.25 -43.63 4.66
CA LYS A 7 33.19 -42.94 5.39
C LYS A 7 33.47 -41.44 5.26
N LYS A 8 32.56 -40.68 4.67
CA LYS A 8 32.51 -39.20 4.68
C LYS A 8 31.06 -38.85 5.00
N GLU A 9 30.69 -38.80 6.27
CA GLU A 9 30.66 -37.57 7.10
C GLU A 9 29.77 -36.51 6.44
N ASP A 10 28.49 -36.59 6.79
CA ASP A 10 27.40 -35.72 6.38
C ASP A 10 27.55 -34.37 7.07
N THR A 11 28.34 -33.47 6.48
CA THR A 11 28.36 -32.05 6.90
C THR A 11 27.14 -31.37 6.29
N GLY A 12 25.98 -31.62 6.88
CA GLY A 12 24.73 -30.96 6.51
C GLY A 12 24.74 -29.51 6.97
N TYR A 13 24.97 -28.58 6.04
CA TYR A 13 24.43 -27.22 6.18
C TYR A 13 22.96 -27.33 5.84
N GLU A 14 22.11 -27.55 6.84
CA GLU A 14 20.65 -27.51 6.70
C GLU A 14 20.26 -26.11 6.22
N THR A 15 20.14 -25.97 4.89
CA THR A 15 19.77 -24.72 4.26
C THR A 15 18.26 -24.66 4.33
N ASP A 16 17.74 -23.84 5.23
CA ASP A 16 16.31 -23.61 5.41
C ASP A 16 15.76 -22.82 4.19
N TYR A 17 15.52 -23.54 3.10
CA TYR A 17 15.04 -22.98 1.82
C TYR A 17 13.72 -22.22 1.98
N ASP A 18 12.90 -22.57 2.98
CA ASP A 18 11.63 -21.90 3.27
C ASP A 18 11.84 -20.47 3.80
N GLN A 19 12.89 -20.24 4.60
CA GLN A 19 13.24 -18.87 5.05
C GLN A 19 13.74 -17.99 3.90
N ILE A 20 14.49 -18.56 2.96
CA ILE A 20 15.03 -17.84 1.80
C ILE A 20 13.87 -17.43 0.88
N GLY A 21 12.94 -18.35 0.59
CA GLY A 21 11.75 -18.07 -0.22
C GLY A 21 10.85 -16.99 0.40
N SER A 22 10.66 -17.02 1.72
CA SER A 22 9.85 -16.05 2.46
C SER A 22 10.41 -14.63 2.37
N ARG A 23 11.74 -14.45 2.42
CA ARG A 23 12.37 -13.14 2.28
C ARG A 23 12.22 -12.55 0.89
N PHE A 24 12.33 -13.37 -0.16
CA PHE A 24 12.12 -12.90 -1.53
C PHE A 24 10.65 -12.54 -1.77
N ALA A 25 9.71 -13.26 -1.16
CA ALA A 25 8.29 -12.93 -1.22
C ALA A 25 8.00 -11.57 -0.54
N GLU A 26 8.50 -11.32 0.67
CA GLU A 26 8.29 -10.06 1.40
C GLU A 26 8.88 -8.85 0.63
N VAL A 27 10.09 -9.00 0.09
CA VAL A 27 10.69 -7.96 -0.75
C VAL A 27 9.86 -7.76 -2.02
N GLY A 28 9.41 -8.85 -2.65
CA GLY A 28 8.52 -8.81 -3.80
C GLY A 28 7.22 -8.05 -3.52
N GLU A 29 6.61 -8.23 -2.35
CA GLU A 29 5.38 -7.54 -1.95
C GLU A 29 5.55 -6.02 -1.79
N LYS A 30 6.71 -5.56 -1.29
CA LYS A 30 7.01 -4.12 -1.16
C LYS A 30 7.20 -3.44 -2.52
N TRP A 31 7.71 -4.18 -3.51
CA TRP A 31 7.90 -3.70 -4.88
C TRP A 31 6.69 -3.95 -5.79
N ARG A 32 5.71 -4.73 -5.33
CA ARG A 32 4.46 -4.98 -6.06
C ARG A 32 3.58 -3.73 -6.02
N ALA A 33 3.07 -3.35 -7.18
CA ALA A 33 2.07 -2.28 -7.25
C ALA A 33 0.76 -2.75 -6.61
N LYS A 34 0.32 -2.04 -5.58
CA LYS A 34 -0.99 -2.21 -4.94
C LYS A 34 -2.00 -1.28 -5.61
N ARG A 35 -3.26 -1.73 -5.64
CA ARG A 35 -4.40 -1.00 -6.20
C ARG A 35 -5.38 -0.66 -5.09
N ILE A 36 -5.83 0.59 -5.02
CA ILE A 36 -6.83 1.04 -4.05
C ILE A 36 -7.89 1.90 -4.72
N MET A 37 -9.07 1.94 -4.10
CA MET A 37 -10.14 2.84 -4.51
C MET A 37 -10.21 4.02 -3.56
N VAL A 38 -10.17 5.24 -4.09
CA VAL A 38 -10.14 6.47 -3.29
C VAL A 38 -11.38 7.30 -3.55
N PHE A 39 -12.10 7.63 -2.47
CA PHE A 39 -13.26 8.51 -2.48
C PHE A 39 -12.92 9.86 -1.88
N LYS A 40 -13.74 10.87 -2.14
CA LYS A 40 -13.64 12.16 -1.47
C LYS A 40 -14.53 12.17 -0.24
N ASN A 41 -13.96 12.63 0.87
CA ASN A 41 -14.69 12.83 2.12
C ASN A 41 -15.87 13.80 1.92
N GLY A 42 -17.07 13.39 2.34
CA GLY A 42 -18.29 14.19 2.21
C GLY A 42 -18.82 14.40 0.79
N ASP A 43 -18.41 13.59 -0.20
CA ASP A 43 -18.89 13.68 -1.58
C ASP A 43 -19.60 12.39 -2.03
N PRO A 44 -20.93 12.31 -1.90
CA PRO A 44 -21.69 11.12 -2.25
C PRO A 44 -21.85 10.91 -3.76
N TRP A 45 -21.61 11.95 -4.58
CA TRP A 45 -21.75 11.85 -6.04
C TRP A 45 -20.46 11.37 -6.72
N PHE A 46 -19.32 11.43 -6.03
CA PHE A 46 -18.06 10.97 -6.57
C PHE A 46 -17.96 9.44 -6.52
N GLN A 47 -17.93 8.80 -7.69
CA GLN A 47 -17.89 7.34 -7.84
C GLN A 47 -16.57 6.69 -7.37
N GLY A 48 -15.59 7.49 -6.97
CA GLY A 48 -14.27 7.01 -6.57
C GLY A 48 -13.26 7.00 -7.73
N TRP A 49 -11.99 6.99 -7.37
CA TRP A 49 -10.88 6.87 -8.31
C TRP A 49 -10.00 5.68 -7.94
N GLU A 50 -9.87 4.74 -8.88
CA GLU A 50 -8.91 3.65 -8.76
C GLU A 50 -7.49 4.16 -9.01
N MET A 51 -6.62 4.04 -8.01
CA MET A 51 -5.21 4.40 -8.14
C MET A 51 -4.30 3.23 -7.78
N ARG A 52 -3.11 3.21 -8.41
CA ARG A 52 -2.06 2.24 -8.13
C ARG A 52 -0.85 2.91 -7.50
N PHE A 53 -0.20 2.26 -6.55
CA PHE A 53 1.03 2.75 -5.91
C PHE A 53 1.95 1.58 -5.61
N VAL A 54 3.25 1.83 -5.50
CA VAL A 54 4.24 0.83 -5.11
C VAL A 54 4.75 1.21 -3.72
N PRO A 55 4.53 0.40 -2.67
CA PRO A 55 4.92 0.72 -1.29
C PRO A 55 6.39 1.14 -1.15
N SER A 56 7.30 0.47 -1.87
CA SER A 56 8.74 0.76 -1.81
C SER A 56 9.18 2.00 -2.59
N ARG A 57 8.34 2.56 -3.47
CA ARG A 57 8.71 3.68 -4.36
C ARG A 57 7.93 4.95 -4.07
N ASP A 58 6.65 4.81 -3.76
CA ASP A 58 5.76 5.92 -3.48
C ASP A 58 5.82 6.28 -1.99
N THR A 59 5.70 7.57 -1.67
CA THR A 59 5.55 8.04 -0.28
C THR A 59 4.11 8.46 -0.02
N MET A 60 3.73 8.57 1.25
CA MET A 60 2.38 9.04 1.63
C MET A 60 2.09 10.44 1.08
N ASP A 61 3.08 11.34 1.12
CA ASP A 61 2.96 12.70 0.55
C ASP A 61 2.79 12.70 -0.97
N ASN A 62 3.46 11.78 -1.68
CA ASN A 62 3.25 11.60 -3.12
C ASN A 62 1.83 11.14 -3.41
N ILE A 63 1.30 10.20 -2.60
CA ILE A 63 -0.08 9.72 -2.72
C ILE A 63 -1.07 10.88 -2.53
N TYR A 64 -0.91 11.67 -1.46
CA TYR A 64 -1.74 12.86 -1.23
C TYR A 64 -1.71 13.84 -2.39
N SER A 65 -0.51 14.15 -2.89
CA SER A 65 -0.32 15.10 -4.00
C SER A 65 -0.99 14.60 -5.28
N ARG A 66 -0.86 13.30 -5.59
CA ARG A 66 -1.50 12.67 -6.75
C ARG A 66 -3.03 12.68 -6.64
N ILE A 67 -3.58 12.36 -5.47
CA ILE A 67 -5.04 12.41 -5.24
C ILE A 67 -5.53 13.84 -5.40
N SER A 68 -4.83 14.82 -4.81
CA SER A 68 -5.18 16.23 -4.92
C SER A 68 -5.19 16.71 -6.37
N ALA A 69 -4.14 16.40 -7.14
CA ALA A 69 -4.05 16.77 -8.56
C ALA A 69 -5.15 16.09 -9.39
N ARG A 70 -5.43 14.80 -9.11
CA ARG A 70 -6.47 14.06 -9.82
C ARG A 70 -7.86 14.58 -9.51
N PHE A 71 -8.18 14.86 -8.26
CA PHE A 71 -9.47 15.42 -7.86
C PHE A 71 -9.69 16.80 -8.50
N GLY A 72 -8.66 17.66 -8.51
CA GLY A 72 -8.69 18.92 -9.24
C GLY A 72 -8.96 18.73 -10.73
N SER A 73 -8.30 17.77 -11.38
CA SER A 73 -8.51 17.45 -12.80
C SER A 73 -9.88 16.84 -13.11
N LEU A 74 -10.51 16.14 -12.17
CA LEU A 74 -11.83 15.54 -12.33
C LEU A 74 -12.98 16.52 -12.04
N GLY A 75 -12.67 17.81 -11.78
CA GLY A 75 -13.68 18.80 -11.42
C GLY A 75 -14.36 18.50 -10.08
N VAL A 76 -13.68 17.74 -9.22
CA VAL A 76 -14.17 17.43 -7.88
C VAL A 76 -13.95 18.68 -7.03
N HIS A 77 -14.95 19.54 -7.03
CA HIS A 77 -14.92 20.81 -6.31
C HIS A 77 -15.56 20.68 -4.93
N GLY A 78 -15.00 21.42 -3.97
CA GLY A 78 -15.50 21.53 -2.61
C GLY A 78 -14.69 22.62 -1.91
N SER A 79 -15.32 23.34 -0.98
CA SER A 79 -14.69 24.42 -0.20
C SER A 79 -13.34 24.03 0.41
N ASP A 80 -13.19 22.75 0.71
CA ASP A 80 -12.09 22.23 1.50
C ASP A 80 -10.89 21.75 0.64
N LEU A 81 -11.04 21.61 -0.68
CA LEU A 81 -9.94 21.14 -1.55
C LEU A 81 -8.87 22.19 -1.84
N SER A 82 -9.09 23.45 -1.50
CA SER A 82 -8.11 24.54 -1.65
C SER A 82 -6.78 24.24 -0.95
N SER A 83 -6.82 23.47 0.16
CA SER A 83 -5.64 23.08 0.95
C SER A 83 -4.95 21.80 0.44
N GLY A 84 -5.54 21.14 -0.54
CA GLY A 84 -5.15 19.81 -1.02
C GLY A 84 -5.47 18.70 -0.03
N ILE A 85 -5.36 17.45 -0.49
CA ILE A 85 -5.53 16.27 0.37
C ILE A 85 -4.35 16.16 1.34
N ARG A 86 -4.64 15.87 2.60
CA ARG A 86 -3.63 15.70 3.67
C ARG A 86 -3.86 14.47 4.55
N TYR A 87 -5.03 13.85 4.40
CA TYR A 87 -5.48 12.75 5.24
C TYR A 87 -6.12 11.69 4.36
N ILE A 88 -5.82 10.43 4.64
CA ILE A 88 -6.55 9.28 4.14
C ILE A 88 -7.15 8.55 5.34
N PHE A 89 -8.41 8.17 5.22
CA PHE A 89 -9.16 7.39 6.19
C PHE A 89 -9.60 6.07 5.56
N THR A 90 -9.78 5.05 6.38
CA THR A 90 -10.54 3.86 5.99
C THR A 90 -12.02 4.21 5.83
N THR A 91 -12.80 3.30 5.27
CA THR A 91 -14.28 3.39 5.24
C THR A 91 -14.89 3.52 6.63
N ASP A 92 -14.19 3.01 7.65
CA ASP A 92 -14.62 3.05 9.06
C ASP A 92 -14.17 4.34 9.77
N GLY A 93 -13.49 5.27 9.08
CA GLY A 93 -13.05 6.54 9.63
C GLY A 93 -11.73 6.47 10.40
N THR A 94 -10.99 5.37 10.33
CA THR A 94 -9.66 5.26 10.94
C THR A 94 -8.62 5.92 10.05
N ARG A 95 -7.81 6.83 10.60
CA ARG A 95 -6.76 7.51 9.84
C ARG A 95 -5.62 6.56 9.50
N VAL A 96 -5.30 6.47 8.22
CA VAL A 96 -4.12 5.76 7.72
C VAL A 96 -2.92 6.71 7.74
N LYS A 97 -1.81 6.29 8.35
CA LYS A 97 -0.58 7.10 8.47
C LYS A 97 0.54 6.59 7.58
N ASN A 98 0.66 5.27 7.44
CA ASN A 98 1.72 4.65 6.67
C ASN A 98 1.20 4.12 5.34
N ILE A 99 2.08 4.05 4.36
CA ILE A 99 1.77 3.45 3.06
C ILE A 99 1.58 1.92 3.16
N ASP A 100 2.24 1.29 4.12
CA ASP A 100 2.16 -0.16 4.35
C ASP A 100 0.78 -0.60 4.87
N ASP A 101 0.09 0.31 5.58
CA ASP A 101 -1.27 0.11 6.08
C ASP A 101 -2.33 0.12 4.95
N LEU A 102 -1.94 0.49 3.73
CA LEU A 102 -2.80 0.44 2.56
C LEU A 102 -2.83 -1.00 1.99
N VAL A 103 -4.03 -1.56 2.01
CA VAL A 103 -4.34 -2.92 1.58
C VAL A 103 -4.82 -2.89 0.12
N GLU A 104 -4.32 -3.84 -0.67
CA GLU A 104 -4.72 -3.99 -2.06
C GLU A 104 -6.20 -4.36 -2.18
N GLY A 105 -6.93 -3.68 -3.08
CA GLY A 105 -8.36 -3.86 -3.31
C GLY A 105 -9.26 -3.11 -2.32
N SER A 106 -8.70 -2.50 -1.28
CA SER A 106 -9.46 -1.77 -0.27
C SER A 106 -9.87 -0.37 -0.71
N SER A 107 -10.93 0.12 -0.08
CA SER A 107 -11.49 1.45 -0.30
C SER A 107 -11.08 2.41 0.81
N TYR A 108 -10.76 3.63 0.43
CA TYR A 108 -10.27 4.68 1.31
C TYR A 108 -10.92 6.02 0.99
N VAL A 109 -11.00 6.88 2.00
CA VAL A 109 -11.59 8.21 1.91
C VAL A 109 -10.50 9.25 2.09
N ALA A 110 -10.24 10.05 1.05
CA ALA A 110 -9.31 11.16 1.08
C ALA A 110 -10.00 12.43 1.59
N SER A 111 -9.37 13.09 2.56
CA SER A 111 -9.84 14.33 3.15
C SER A 111 -8.73 15.40 3.17
N PRO A 112 -9.07 16.67 2.91
CA PRO A 112 -8.18 17.79 3.17
C PRO A 112 -8.03 18.12 4.66
N THR A 113 -9.02 17.74 5.48
CA THR A 113 -9.03 18.01 6.92
C THR A 113 -8.96 16.74 7.75
N SER A 114 -8.62 16.88 9.03
CA SER A 114 -8.59 15.77 9.99
C SER A 114 -9.98 15.23 10.36
N LYS A 115 -11.07 15.82 9.83
CA LYS A 115 -12.44 15.39 10.10
C LYS A 115 -12.88 14.36 9.06
N PHE A 116 -13.39 13.23 9.52
CA PHE A 116 -14.02 12.22 8.70
C PHE A 116 -15.54 12.46 8.62
N GLN A 117 -16.09 12.40 7.41
CA GLN A 117 -17.50 12.60 7.09
C GLN A 117 -17.92 11.52 6.08
N ALA A 118 -18.20 10.32 6.58
CA ALA A 118 -18.99 9.34 5.84
C ALA A 118 -20.47 9.67 6.05
N ARG A 119 -21.19 9.89 4.95
CA ARG A 119 -22.65 10.00 4.93
C ARG A 119 -23.18 9.23 3.73
#